data_AF-A0A5B7C8F3-F1
#
_entry.id   AF-A0A5B7C8F3-F1
#
_cell.length_a   1.000
_cell.length_b   1.000
_cell.length_c   1.000
_cell.angle_alpha   90.00
_cell.angle_beta   90.00
_cell.angle_gamma   90.00
#
_symmetry.space_group_name_H-M   'P 1'
#
loop_
_entity.id
_entity.type
_entity.pdbx_description
1 polymer ?
#
loop_
_entity_poly.entity_id
_entity_poly.type
_entity_poly.pdbx_seq_one_letter_code
_entity_poly.pdbx_strand_id
1 'polypeptide(L)'
;FSAYKLSNIVLAALLSILGMYDRRLKEAAQVGDINALYALIREDPKLLKDIDEIPFVDTPLHIAASAGHTHFAIEVMRLKPSFGRKLNQDGLSPIHLALQNRQLALQNPGYYYYGSNQEVTLEDKFTETVTRLIEIDSELIR
;
A
#
# COMPACT_ATOMS: atom_id res chain seq x y z
N PHE A 1 -32.81 -5.02 28.42
CA PHE A 1 -32.02 -4.18 27.51
C PHE A 1 -30.70 -4.89 27.24
N SER A 2 -30.48 -5.33 26.00
CA SER A 2 -29.44 -6.32 25.68
C SER A 2 -28.10 -5.66 25.35
N ALA A 3 -27.01 -6.18 25.93
CA ALA A 3 -25.64 -5.67 25.84
C ALA A 3 -25.04 -5.65 24.41
N TYR A 4 -25.74 -6.19 23.41
CA TYR A 4 -25.30 -6.23 22.01
C TYR A 4 -25.54 -4.94 21.21
N LYS A 5 -26.24 -3.94 21.78
CA LYS A 5 -26.52 -2.68 21.05
C LYS A 5 -25.41 -1.63 21.19
N LEU A 6 -24.55 -1.75 22.21
CA LEU A 6 -23.42 -0.86 22.45
C LEU A 6 -22.14 -1.32 21.73
N SER A 7 -22.03 -2.59 21.32
CA SER A 7 -20.85 -3.12 20.61
C SER A 7 -20.76 -2.62 19.16
N ASN A 8 -21.87 -2.29 18.51
CA ASN A 8 -21.85 -1.85 17.11
C ASN A 8 -21.47 -0.38 16.94
N ILE A 9 -21.78 0.48 17.92
CA ILE A 9 -21.43 1.90 17.84
C ILE A 9 -19.93 2.09 18.12
N VAL A 10 -19.40 1.39 19.13
CA VAL A 10 -17.96 1.44 19.44
C VAL A 10 -17.15 0.78 18.32
N LEU A 11 -17.59 -0.34 17.76
CA LEU A 11 -16.91 -0.99 16.63
C LEU A 11 -16.99 -0.16 15.34
N ALA A 12 -18.15 0.43 15.03
CA ALA A 12 -18.29 1.32 13.87
C ALA A 12 -17.51 2.63 14.05
N ALA A 13 -17.44 3.18 15.26
CA ALA A 13 -16.59 4.33 15.58
C ALA A 13 -15.10 3.96 15.53
N LEU A 14 -14.69 2.78 16.00
CA LEU A 14 -13.32 2.28 15.85
C LEU A 14 -12.96 2.09 14.38
N LEU A 15 -13.86 1.50 13.58
CA LEU A 15 -13.68 1.30 12.14
C LEU A 15 -13.71 2.63 11.36
N SER A 16 -14.48 3.62 11.82
CA SER A 16 -14.52 4.95 11.20
C SER A 16 -13.32 5.80 11.57
N ILE A 17 -12.83 5.70 12.81
CA ILE A 17 -11.60 6.36 13.26
C ILE A 17 -10.40 5.70 12.55
N LEU A 18 -10.29 4.36 12.58
CA LEU A 18 -9.28 3.63 11.80
C LEU A 18 -9.40 3.93 10.30
N GLY A 19 -10.60 4.01 9.74
CA GLY A 19 -10.86 4.31 8.32
C GLY A 19 -10.65 5.78 7.90
N MET A 20 -10.73 6.75 8.83
CA MET A 20 -10.44 8.16 8.55
C MET A 20 -8.94 8.46 8.58
N TYR A 21 -8.18 7.82 9.49
CA TYR A 21 -6.70 7.92 9.52
C TYR A 21 -6.05 7.22 8.32
N ASP A 22 -6.69 6.16 7.82
CA ASP A 22 -6.28 5.40 6.65
C ASP A 22 -6.42 6.19 5.33
N ARG A 23 -7.38 7.11 5.21
CA ARG A 23 -7.65 7.82 3.95
C ARG A 23 -6.48 8.66 3.44
N ARG A 24 -5.87 9.50 4.28
CA ARG A 24 -4.75 10.37 3.87
C ARG A 24 -3.52 9.55 3.49
N LEU A 25 -3.26 8.47 4.22
CA LEU A 25 -2.13 7.58 3.95
C LEU A 25 -2.37 6.75 2.69
N LYS A 26 -3.61 6.28 2.47
CA LYS A 26 -4.07 5.67 1.23
C LYS A 26 -3.87 6.58 0.04
N GLU A 27 -4.35 7.82 0.13
CA GLU A 27 -4.21 8.82 -0.94
C GLU A 27 -2.72 9.08 -1.23
N ALA A 28 -1.88 9.28 -0.21
CA ALA A 28 -0.44 9.44 -0.38
C ALA A 28 0.20 8.24 -1.08
N ALA A 29 -0.16 7.00 -0.69
CA ALA A 29 0.34 5.79 -1.33
C ALA A 29 -0.16 5.62 -2.77
N GLN A 30 -1.41 6.01 -3.04
CA GLN A 30 -2.06 5.90 -4.35
C GLN A 30 -1.50 6.86 -5.39
N VAL A 31 -0.91 7.98 -4.96
CA VAL A 31 -0.27 8.97 -5.86
C VAL A 31 1.26 9.03 -5.72
N GLY A 32 1.82 8.28 -4.76
CA GLY A 32 3.26 8.25 -4.49
C GLY A 32 3.82 9.47 -3.76
N ASP A 33 3.02 10.16 -2.94
CA ASP A 33 3.43 11.37 -2.21
C ASP A 33 4.20 11.05 -0.93
N ILE A 34 5.53 11.01 -1.04
CA ILE A 34 6.45 10.78 0.07
C ILE A 34 6.42 11.93 1.10
N ASN A 35 6.15 13.17 0.68
CA ASN A 35 6.07 14.30 1.61
C ASN A 35 4.85 14.16 2.52
N ALA A 36 3.71 13.73 1.98
CA ALA A 36 2.53 13.44 2.74
C ALA A 36 2.74 12.27 3.73
N LEU A 37 3.45 11.21 3.30
CA LEU A 37 3.86 10.11 4.19
C LEU A 37 4.64 10.63 5.41
N TYR A 38 5.66 11.46 5.18
CA TYR A 38 6.46 12.02 6.28
C TYR A 38 5.71 13.06 7.13
N ALA A 39 4.76 13.81 6.56
CA ALA A 39 3.87 14.66 7.34
C ALA A 39 3.01 13.84 8.31
N LEU A 40 2.42 12.74 7.82
CA LEU A 40 1.62 11.82 8.63
C LEU A 40 2.44 11.14 9.74
N ILE A 41 3.66 10.70 9.45
CA ILE A 41 4.55 10.10 10.46
C ILE A 41 4.95 11.12 11.54
N ARG A 42 5.11 12.41 11.18
CA ARG A 42 5.38 13.46 12.18
C ARG A 42 4.17 13.74 13.06
N GLU A 43 2.96 13.68 12.50
CA GLU A 43 1.72 13.82 13.25
C GLU A 43 1.51 12.62 14.19
N ASP A 44 1.81 11.39 13.71
CA ASP A 44 1.72 10.16 14.48
C ASP A 44 2.95 9.24 14.23
N PRO A 45 3.94 9.25 15.14
CA PRO A 45 5.12 8.40 15.03
C PRO A 45 4.85 6.88 15.11
N LYS A 46 3.67 6.46 15.60
CA LYS A 46 3.29 5.04 15.71
C LYS A 46 2.51 4.53 14.51
N LEU A 47 2.13 5.40 13.58
CA LEU A 47 1.30 5.09 12.42
C LEU A 47 1.65 3.76 11.72
N LEU A 48 2.91 3.58 11.33
CA LEU A 48 3.32 2.35 10.63
C LEU A 48 3.39 1.13 11.56
N LYS A 49 3.65 1.32 12.86
CA LYS A 49 3.65 0.24 13.85
C LYS A 49 2.24 -0.29 14.09
N ASP A 50 1.28 0.61 14.22
CA ASP A 50 -0.08 0.22 14.55
C ASP A 50 -0.75 -0.54 13.39
N ILE A 51 -0.42 -0.19 12.14
CA ILE A 51 -0.82 -0.97 10.95
C ILE A 51 -0.16 -2.36 10.94
N ASP A 52 1.11 -2.45 11.33
CA ASP A 52 1.90 -3.69 11.35
C ASP A 52 1.35 -4.71 12.35
N GLU A 53 0.74 -4.24 13.44
CA GLU A 53 0.14 -5.09 14.49
C GLU A 53 -1.17 -5.77 14.03
N ILE A 54 -1.83 -5.25 13.00
CA ILE A 54 -3.03 -5.86 12.42
C ILE A 54 -2.58 -7.10 11.62
N PRO A 55 -3.04 -8.33 11.84
CA PRO A 55 -2.50 -9.51 11.15
C PRO A 55 -2.67 -9.50 9.61
N PHE A 56 -3.88 -9.21 9.13
CA PHE A 56 -4.22 -9.14 7.70
C PHE A 56 -4.79 -7.76 7.37
N VAL A 57 -4.06 -6.97 6.57
CA VAL A 57 -4.46 -5.59 6.25
C VAL A 57 -3.78 -5.12 4.98
N ASP A 58 -4.46 -4.30 4.18
CA ASP A 58 -3.79 -3.52 3.16
C ASP A 58 -2.89 -2.49 3.84
N THR A 59 -1.64 -2.48 3.44
CA THR A 59 -0.64 -1.51 3.91
C THR A 59 -0.43 -0.44 2.85
N PRO A 60 0.20 0.69 3.20
CA PRO A 60 0.64 1.67 2.21
C PRO A 60 1.54 1.04 1.14
N LEU A 61 2.27 -0.03 1.49
CA LEU A 61 3.09 -0.77 0.53
C LEU A 61 2.25 -1.57 -0.46
N HIS A 62 1.14 -2.19 -0.05
CA HIS A 62 0.20 -2.85 -0.97
C HIS A 62 -0.31 -1.87 -2.02
N ILE A 63 -0.77 -0.71 -1.57
CA ILE A 63 -1.36 0.32 -2.42
C ILE A 63 -0.31 0.87 -3.39
N ALA A 64 0.84 1.32 -2.89
CA ALA A 64 1.90 1.88 -3.72
C ALA A 64 2.45 0.85 -4.72
N ALA A 65 2.60 -0.42 -4.32
CA ALA A 65 3.04 -1.48 -5.21
C ALA A 65 2.00 -1.77 -6.30
N SER A 66 0.71 -1.84 -5.94
CA SER A 66 -0.40 -2.02 -6.88
C SER A 66 -0.56 -0.87 -7.88
N ALA A 67 -0.11 0.32 -7.52
CA ALA A 67 -0.13 1.52 -8.36
C ALA A 67 1.19 1.75 -9.14
N GLY A 68 2.23 0.94 -8.92
CA GLY A 68 3.53 1.10 -9.56
C GLY A 68 4.33 2.32 -9.08
N HIS A 69 4.10 2.79 -7.85
CA HIS A 69 4.83 3.90 -7.25
C HIS A 69 6.13 3.43 -6.58
N THR A 70 7.11 3.03 -7.39
CA THR A 70 8.40 2.47 -6.98
C THR A 70 9.04 3.20 -5.80
N HIS A 71 9.22 4.52 -5.91
CA HIS A 71 9.94 5.32 -4.90
C HIS A 71 9.22 5.34 -3.55
N PHE A 72 7.90 5.49 -3.55
CA PHE A 72 7.10 5.44 -2.33
C PHE A 72 7.12 4.04 -1.72
N ALA A 73 7.01 3.00 -2.55
CA ALA A 73 7.07 1.61 -2.11
C ALA A 73 8.42 1.27 -1.45
N ILE A 74 9.54 1.67 -2.07
CA ILE A 74 10.89 1.56 -1.49
C ILE A 74 10.95 2.25 -0.13
N GLU A 75 10.43 3.48 -0.06
CA GLU A 75 10.52 4.27 1.16
C GLU A 75 9.74 3.65 2.32
N VAL A 76 8.51 3.23 2.07
CA VAL A 76 7.69 2.51 3.06
C VAL A 76 8.37 1.22 3.50
N MET A 77 8.91 0.44 2.56
CA MET A 77 9.59 -0.82 2.88
C MET A 77 10.86 -0.60 3.70
N ARG A 78 11.60 0.49 3.47
CA ARG A 78 12.76 0.87 4.30
C ARG A 78 12.34 1.27 5.72
N LEU A 79 11.26 2.03 5.84
CA LEU A 79 10.72 2.47 7.14
C LEU A 79 10.12 1.29 7.93
N LYS A 80 9.48 0.34 7.23
CA LYS A 80 8.82 -0.81 7.84
C LYS A 80 8.97 -2.08 6.98
N PRO A 81 10.10 -2.81 7.08
CA PRO A 81 10.37 -3.98 6.25
C PRO A 81 9.35 -5.12 6.34
N SER A 82 8.72 -5.30 7.51
CA SER A 82 7.68 -6.32 7.72
C SER A 82 6.50 -6.20 6.76
N PHE A 83 6.21 -4.99 6.25
CA PHE A 83 5.16 -4.78 5.26
C PHE A 83 5.37 -5.54 3.97
N GLY A 84 6.62 -5.86 3.60
CA GLY A 84 6.91 -6.63 2.37
C GLY A 84 6.30 -8.03 2.40
N ARG A 85 6.22 -8.64 3.59
CA ARG A 85 5.70 -10.02 3.79
C ARG A 85 4.27 -10.04 4.30
N LYS A 86 3.71 -8.87 4.61
CA LYS A 86 2.40 -8.76 5.18
C LYS A 86 1.36 -9.12 4.13
N LEU A 87 0.34 -9.87 4.53
CA LEU A 87 -0.78 -10.22 3.67
C LEU A 87 -1.97 -9.29 3.94
N ASN A 88 -2.70 -8.94 2.89
CA ASN A 88 -4.01 -8.32 3.02
C ASN A 88 -5.10 -9.35 3.32
N GLN A 89 -6.37 -8.92 3.33
CA GLN A 89 -7.50 -9.79 3.65
C GLN A 89 -7.76 -10.89 2.61
N ASP A 90 -7.26 -10.71 1.39
CA ASP A 90 -7.32 -11.70 0.31
C ASP A 90 -6.12 -12.67 0.33
N GLY A 91 -5.23 -12.54 1.31
CA GLY A 91 -4.01 -13.34 1.40
C GLY A 91 -2.92 -12.92 0.40
N LEU A 92 -3.04 -11.72 -0.18
CA LEU A 92 -2.09 -11.19 -1.16
C LEU A 92 -1.05 -10.30 -0.48
N SER A 93 0.20 -10.40 -0.92
CA SER A 93 1.28 -9.50 -0.51
C SER A 93 1.40 -8.31 -1.49
N PRO A 94 2.20 -7.28 -1.17
CA PRO A 94 2.40 -6.16 -2.09
C PRO A 94 2.93 -6.56 -3.48
N ILE A 95 3.83 -7.55 -3.56
CA ILE A 95 4.35 -8.04 -4.85
C ILE A 95 3.25 -8.77 -5.63
N HIS A 96 2.37 -9.55 -4.98
CA HIS A 96 1.25 -10.19 -5.66
C HIS A 96 0.36 -9.15 -6.36
N LEU A 97 0.03 -8.05 -5.69
CA LEU A 97 -0.78 -6.97 -6.27
C LEU A 97 -0.06 -6.23 -7.40
N ALA A 98 1.25 -5.98 -7.28
CA ALA A 98 2.03 -5.36 -8.37
C ALA A 98 2.03 -6.23 -9.63
N LEU A 99 2.21 -7.55 -9.47
CA LEU A 99 2.21 -8.50 -10.59
C LEU A 99 0.82 -8.65 -11.23
N GLN A 100 -0.25 -8.69 -10.44
CA GLN A 100 -1.62 -8.71 -10.96
C GLN A 100 -1.93 -7.46 -11.79
N ASN A 101 -1.58 -6.27 -11.28
CA ASN A 101 -1.81 -5.03 -12.01
C ASN A 101 -0.95 -4.91 -13.27
N ARG A 102 0.31 -5.39 -13.24
CA ARG A 102 1.14 -5.52 -14.45
C ARG A 102 0.43 -6.34 -15.52
N GLN A 103 -0.13 -7.50 -15.15
CA GLN A 103 -0.82 -8.37 -16.09
C GLN A 103 -2.09 -7.73 -16.66
N LEU A 104 -2.85 -7.03 -15.83
CA LEU A 104 -4.04 -6.28 -16.26
C LEU A 104 -3.69 -5.15 -17.23
N ALA A 105 -2.58 -4.44 -16.98
CA ALA A 105 -2.08 -3.38 -17.86
C ALA A 105 -1.66 -3.94 -19.24
N LEU A 106 -1.02 -5.10 -19.28
CA LEU A 106 -0.66 -5.79 -20.54
C LEU A 106 -1.88 -6.21 -21.36
N GLN A 107 -2.96 -6.63 -20.69
CA GLN A 107 -4.20 -7.05 -21.36
C GLN A 107 -5.03 -5.87 -21.87
N ASN A 108 -4.85 -4.67 -21.32
CA ASN A 108 -5.68 -3.51 -21.62
C ASN A 108 -4.84 -2.24 -21.91
N PRO A 109 -4.05 -2.22 -23.00
CA PRO A 109 -3.12 -1.12 -23.30
C PRO A 109 -3.79 0.25 -23.54
N GLY A 110 -5.11 0.27 -23.76
CA GLY A 110 -5.89 1.49 -24.01
C GLY A 110 -6.54 2.13 -22.78
N TYR A 111 -6.42 1.56 -21.57
CA TYR A 111 -7.14 2.06 -20.40
C TYR A 111 -6.43 3.19 -19.62
N TYR A 112 -5.13 3.46 -19.88
CA TYR A 112 -4.39 4.52 -19.16
C TYR A 112 -3.23 5.11 -19.98
N TYR A 113 -3.36 6.34 -20.49
CA TYR A 113 -2.25 7.25 -20.82
C TYR A 113 -2.71 8.72 -20.85
N TYR A 114 -2.02 9.58 -20.07
CA TYR A 114 -1.46 10.90 -20.44
C TYR A 114 -0.73 11.48 -19.22
N GLY A 115 0.59 11.73 -19.32
CA GLY A 115 1.36 12.38 -18.25
C GLY A 115 2.88 12.46 -18.48
N SER A 116 3.29 13.44 -19.29
CA SER A 116 4.60 14.13 -19.35
C SER A 116 5.93 13.35 -19.14
N ASN A 117 6.71 13.30 -20.23
CA ASN A 117 8.18 13.42 -20.29
C ASN A 117 9.03 12.43 -19.46
N GLN A 118 8.78 11.15 -19.65
CA GLN A 118 9.76 10.09 -19.93
C GLN A 118 8.93 8.85 -20.24
N GLU A 119 9.10 8.29 -21.44
CA GLU A 119 8.34 7.14 -21.95
C GLU A 119 8.83 5.85 -21.27
N VAL A 120 8.69 5.78 -19.94
CA VAL A 120 8.80 4.55 -19.18
C VAL A 120 7.44 3.89 -19.28
N THR A 121 7.36 2.76 -19.97
CA THR A 121 6.10 2.06 -20.17
C THR A 121 5.52 1.67 -18.81
N LEU A 122 4.19 1.56 -18.67
CA LEU A 122 3.60 1.12 -17.39
C LEU A 122 4.09 -0.27 -16.99
N GLU A 123 4.40 -1.13 -17.97
CA GLU A 123 5.10 -2.39 -17.76
C GLU A 123 6.41 -2.17 -17.01
N ASP A 124 7.20 -1.18 -17.41
CA ASP A 124 8.46 -0.84 -16.77
C ASP A 124 8.24 -0.40 -15.32
N LYS A 125 7.16 0.33 -14.99
CA LYS A 125 6.90 0.80 -13.60
C LYS A 125 6.61 -0.35 -12.63
N PHE A 126 5.75 -1.30 -13.02
CA PHE A 126 5.46 -2.46 -12.17
C PHE A 126 6.68 -3.39 -12.07
N THR A 127 7.37 -3.60 -13.20
CA THR A 127 8.60 -4.42 -13.24
C THR A 127 9.69 -3.81 -12.37
N GLU A 128 9.89 -2.50 -12.46
CA GLU A 128 10.81 -1.75 -11.62
C GLU A 128 10.42 -1.87 -10.15
N THR A 129 9.15 -1.64 -9.81
CA THR A 129 8.67 -1.76 -8.43
C THR A 129 8.97 -3.15 -7.86
N VAL A 130 8.59 -4.22 -8.56
CA VAL A 130 8.85 -5.60 -8.12
C VAL A 130 10.35 -5.86 -7.96
N THR A 131 11.15 -5.47 -8.95
CA THR A 131 12.60 -5.67 -8.93
C THR A 131 13.22 -4.96 -7.73
N ARG A 132 12.88 -3.69 -7.50
CA ARG A 132 13.41 -2.91 -6.38
C ARG A 132 13.00 -3.45 -5.02
N LEU A 133 11.77 -3.95 -4.88
CA LEU A 133 11.34 -4.57 -3.62
C LEU A 133 12.10 -5.88 -3.34
N ILE A 134 12.35 -6.69 -4.37
CA ILE A 134 13.17 -7.92 -4.25
C ILE A 134 14.63 -7.60 -3.93
N GLU A 135 15.19 -6.53 -4.50
CA GLU A 135 16.53 -6.04 -4.16
C GLU A 135 16.64 -5.64 -2.68
N ILE A 136 15.55 -5.16 -2.07
CA ILE A 136 15.52 -4.78 -0.65
C ILE A 136 15.33 -6.01 0.25
N ASP A 137 14.41 -6.93 -0.09
CA ASP A 137 14.25 -8.20 0.61
C ASP A 137 14.07 -9.34 -0.41
N SER A 138 15.14 -10.13 -0.59
CA SER A 138 15.14 -11.25 -1.53
C SER A 138 14.24 -12.42 -1.09
N GLU A 139 13.77 -12.42 0.16
CA GLU A 139 12.87 -13.47 0.67
C GLU A 139 11.40 -13.23 0.29
N LEU A 140 11.06 -12.12 -0.37
CA LEU A 140 9.67 -11.82 -0.75
C LEU A 140 9.08 -12.80 -1.78
N ILE A 141 9.93 -13.60 -2.42
CA ILE A 141 9.57 -14.57 -3.46
C ILE A 141 9.77 -16.04 -3.04
N ARG A 142 10.16 -16.29 -1.78
CA ARG A 142 10.36 -17.64 -1.24
C ARG A 142 9.12 -18.14 -0.52
#